data_AF-A0A7C5I0B1-F1
#
_entry.id   AF-A0A7C5I0B1-F1
#
_cell.length_a   1.000
_cell.length_b   1.000
_cell.length_c   1.000
_cell.angle_alpha   90.00
_cell.angle_beta   90.00
_cell.angle_gamma   90.00
#
_symmetry.space_group_name_H-M   'P 1'
#
loop_
_entity.id
_entity.type
_entity.pdbx_description
1 polymer ?
#
loop_
_entity_poly.entity_id
_entity_poly.type
_entity_poly.pdbx_seq_one_letter_code
_entity_poly.pdbx_strand_id
1 'polypeptide(L)' 'MKLNKIKKDLNLKILTAKKFLDNEVKGGYTSDLLSDVMANSKEKYIWITLQVHLNIVAVAKLKEL' A
#
# COMPACT_ATOMS: atom_id res chain seq x y z
N MET A 1 -3.22 -10.96 -6.47
CA MET A 1 -2.03 -11.76 -6.03
C MET A 1 -1.89 -11.68 -4.52
N LYS A 2 -1.11 -12.54 -3.84
CA LYS A 2 -0.90 -12.45 -2.39
C LYS A 2 0.24 -11.48 -2.05
N LEU A 3 0.08 -10.64 -1.02
CA LEU A 3 1.11 -9.70 -0.57
C LEU A 3 2.43 -10.41 -0.19
N ASN A 4 2.34 -11.61 0.40
CA ASN A 4 3.48 -12.44 0.73
C ASN A 4 4.34 -12.81 -0.49
N LYS A 5 3.72 -12.97 -1.67
CA LYS A 5 4.45 -13.24 -2.91
C LYS A 5 5.32 -12.03 -3.29
N ILE A 6 4.75 -10.83 -3.29
CA ILE A 6 5.47 -9.58 -3.57
C ILE A 6 6.63 -9.38 -2.60
N LYS A 7 6.40 -9.63 -1.31
CA LYS A 7 7.44 -9.55 -0.27
C LYS A 7 8.62 -10.48 -0.57
N LYS A 8 8.37 -11.70 -1.05
CA LYS A 8 9.41 -12.68 -1.40
C LYS A 8 10.14 -12.28 -2.68
N ASP A 9 9.38 -11.99 -3.74
CA ASP A 9 9.92 -11.70 -5.07
C ASP A 9 10.81 -10.43 -5.07
N LEU A 10 10.46 -9.44 -4.24
CA LEU A 10 11.21 -8.18 -4.11
C LEU A 10 12.15 -8.12 -2.90
N ASN A 11 12.27 -9.22 -2.13
CA ASN A 11 13.07 -9.31 -0.91
C ASN A 11 12.83 -8.15 0.09
N LEU A 12 11.56 -7.80 0.33
CA LEU A 12 11.19 -6.64 1.14
C LEU A 12 11.25 -6.94 2.65
N LYS A 13 11.69 -5.94 3.42
CA LYS A 13 11.64 -5.95 4.89
C LYS A 13 10.27 -5.49 5.37
N ILE A 14 9.60 -6.32 6.17
CA ILE A 14 8.31 -5.98 6.77
C ILE A 14 8.56 -5.24 8.08
N LEU A 15 8.07 -4.00 8.17
CA LEU A 15 8.21 -3.17 9.36
C LEU A 15 7.09 -3.40 10.37
N THR A 16 5.86 -3.70 9.90
CA THR A 16 4.69 -3.87 10.77
C THR A 16 3.68 -4.86 10.18
N ALA A 17 2.67 -5.22 10.97
CA ALA A 17 1.44 -5.88 10.50
C ALA A 17 1.64 -7.22 9.75
N LYS A 18 2.67 -8.00 10.12
CA LYS A 18 3.04 -9.29 9.51
C LYS A 18 1.89 -10.29 9.35
N LYS A 19 0.87 -10.22 10.21
CA LYS A 19 -0.31 -11.09 10.16
C LYS A 19 -1.18 -10.91 8.91
N PHE A 20 -1.01 -9.82 8.16
CA PHE A 20 -1.82 -9.52 6.96
C PHE A 20 -1.12 -9.83 5.63
N LEU A 21 -0.01 -10.58 5.65
CA LEU A 21 0.74 -10.91 4.42
C LEU A 21 -0.05 -11.79 3.44
N ASP A 22 -1.10 -12.48 3.90
CA ASP A 22 -1.96 -13.27 3.04
C ASP A 22 -3.12 -12.47 2.42
N ASN A 23 -3.12 -11.14 2.60
CA ASN A 23 -4.07 -10.27 1.92
C ASN A 23 -3.91 -10.33 0.40
N GLU A 24 -5.03 -10.15 -0.29
CA GLU A 24 -5.07 -10.01 -1.73
C GLU A 24 -4.68 -8.60 -2.14
N VAL A 25 -3.79 -8.50 -3.14
CA VAL A 25 -3.36 -7.28 -3.81
C VAL A 25 -3.88 -7.30 -5.24
N LYS A 26 -4.61 -6.26 -5.63
CA LYS A 26 -5.23 -6.10 -6.95
C LYS A 26 -4.39 -5.23 -7.90
N GLY A 27 -3.44 -4.45 -7.38
CA GLY A 27 -2.58 -3.57 -8.18
C GLY A 27 -1.59 -2.77 -7.32
N GLY A 28 -0.96 -1.77 -7.93
CA GLY A 28 -0.08 -0.82 -7.26
C GLY A 28 -0.36 0.60 -7.73
N TYR A 29 -0.15 1.57 -6.87
CA TYR A 29 -0.24 3.00 -7.17
C TYR A 29 1.00 3.72 -6.61
N THR A 30 1.60 4.61 -7.39
CA THR A 30 2.78 5.37 -6.95
C THR A 30 2.49 6.85 -7.13
N SER A 31 2.53 7.59 -6.03
CA SER A 31 2.39 9.04 -6.01
C SER A 31 2.67 9.56 -4.60
N ASP A 32 3.32 10.71 -4.50
CA ASP A 32 3.57 11.40 -3.23
C ASP A 32 2.53 12.49 -2.95
N LEU A 33 1.67 12.80 -3.92
CA LEU A 33 0.63 13.80 -3.77
C LEU A 33 -0.63 13.13 -3.21
N LEU A 34 -0.99 13.45 -1.96
CA LEU A 34 -2.13 12.82 -1.28
C LEU A 34 -3.44 12.98 -2.06
N SER A 35 -3.68 14.13 -2.70
CA SER A 35 -4.89 14.36 -3.50
C SER A 35 -4.97 13.47 -4.73
N ASP A 36 -3.84 13.20 -5.37
CA ASP A 36 -3.77 12.30 -6.51
C ASP A 36 -4.05 10.85 -6.09
N VAL A 37 -3.48 10.41 -4.97
CA VAL A 37 -3.75 9.07 -4.40
C VAL A 37 -5.23 8.92 -4.04
N MET A 38 -5.82 9.93 -3.40
CA MET A 38 -7.25 9.92 -3.06
C MET A 38 -8.13 9.83 -4.31
N ALA A 39 -7.81 10.59 -5.35
CA ALA A 39 -8.59 10.61 -6.59
C ALA A 39 -8.47 9.30 -7.39
N ASN A 40 -7.26 8.75 -7.51
CA ASN A 40 -6.94 7.80 -8.57
C ASN A 40 -6.58 6.37 -8.08
N SER A 41 -6.21 6.18 -6.82
CA SER A 41 -5.95 4.83 -6.28
C SER A 41 -7.25 4.01 -6.16
N LYS A 42 -7.11 2.68 -6.14
CA LYS A 42 -8.22 1.72 -6.08
C LYS A 42 -8.03 0.78 -4.90
N GLU A 43 -9.14 0.23 -4.42
CA GLU A 43 -9.19 -0.76 -3.34
C GLU A 43 -8.17 -1.90 -3.56
N LYS A 44 -7.47 -2.30 -2.49
CA LYS A 44 -6.44 -3.33 -2.43
C LYS A 44 -5.22 -3.07 -3.32
N TYR A 45 -4.91 -1.80 -3.62
CA TYR A 45 -3.65 -1.44 -4.28
C TYR A 45 -2.56 -1.22 -3.25
N ILE A 46 -1.34 -1.68 -3.56
CA ILE A 46 -0.15 -1.27 -2.79
C ILE A 46 0.19 0.17 -3.15
N TRP A 47 0.24 1.04 -2.15
CA TRP A 47 0.71 2.40 -2.33
C TRP A 47 2.21 2.52 -2.07
N ILE A 48 2.95 3.00 -3.07
CA ILE A 48 4.38 3.28 -3.00
C ILE A 48 4.55 4.81 -2.91
N THR A 49 5.22 5.27 -1.86
CA THR A 49 5.42 6.70 -1.58
C THR A 49 6.67 6.94 -0.74
N LEU A 50 7.24 8.15 -0.85
CA LEU A 50 8.29 8.70 -0.01
C LEU A 50 7.75 9.47 1.22
N GLN A 51 6.43 9.63 1.32
CA GLN A 51 5.78 10.31 2.44
C GLN A 51 5.98 9.51 3.75
N VAL A 52 6.38 10.22 4.81
CA VAL A 52 6.60 9.65 6.16
C VAL A 52 5.63 10.17 7.21
N HIS A 53 4.84 11.20 6.87
CA HIS A 53 3.89 11.81 7.79
C HIS A 53 2.67 10.90 8.03
N LEU A 54 2.08 10.94 9.23
CA LEU A 54 0.99 10.04 9.64
C LEU A 54 -0.26 10.11 8.74
N ASN A 55 -0.46 11.22 8.04
CA ASN A 55 -1.60 11.42 7.12
C ASN A 55 -1.71 10.33 6.04
N ILE A 56 -0.61 9.67 5.68
CA ILE A 56 -0.65 8.55 4.74
C ILE A 56 -1.53 7.40 5.26
N VAL A 57 -1.60 7.19 6.58
CA VAL A 57 -2.41 6.11 7.16
C VAL A 57 -3.90 6.42 7.01
N ALA A 58 -4.29 7.68 7.21
CA ALA A 58 -5.67 8.11 7.03
C ALA A 58 -6.11 7.99 5.56
N VAL A 59 -5.26 8.39 4.62
CA VAL A 59 -5.53 8.24 3.17
C VAL A 59 -5.62 6.77 2.76
N ALA A 60 -4.67 5.93 3.19
CA ALA A 60 -4.72 4.50 2.91
C ALA A 60 -6.00 3.85 3.45
N LYS A 61 -6.43 4.25 4.66
CA LYS A 61 -7.68 3.77 5.25
C LYS A 61 -8.91 4.22 4.46
N LEU A 62 -8.95 5.48 4.01
CA LEU A 62 -10.05 6.03 3.21
C LEU A 62 -10.19 5.33 1.85
N LYS A 63 -9.07 4.94 1.24
CA LYS A 63 -9.01 4.33 -0.09
C LYS A 63 -8.98 2.80 -0.09
N GLU A 64 -9.07 2.19 1.09
CA GLU A 64 -9.04 0.73 1.28
C GLU A 64 -7.79 0.09 0.62
N LEU A 65 -6.63 0.73 0.83
CA LEU A 65 -5.33 0.29 0.31
C LEU A 65 -4.70 -0.81 1.19
#